data_AF-A0AAU9NV46-F1
#
_entry.id   AF-A0AAU9NV46-F1
#
_cell.length_a   1.000
_cell.length_b   1.000
_cell.length_c   1.000
_cell.angle_alpha   90.00
_cell.angle_beta   90.00
_cell.angle_gamma   90.00
#
_symmetry.space_group_name_H-M   'P 1'
#
loop_
_entity.id
_entity.type
_entity.pdbx_description
1 polymer ?
#
loop_
_entity_poly.entity_id
_entity_poly.type
_entity_poly.pdbx_seq_one_letter_code
_entity_poly.pdbx_strand_id
1 'polypeptide(L)'
;MPNKYRKYLILLSPTPSLKPNPNSLKEAQNCTPKHPRTIKRRIRAYSRARNLMERFSSSRVSKGIFKLAPRTRDIRELVSTEIRDEYKSTRPLQLEGNFIPKEWDNRFIIEAEGYDIPNNWINTDLDQLINYIHETIKHTKLQGFEAQLLVAAASYMYRPGTVNEERMISSTHFGDTPLSWKPLKRETQAGGYTNQALPHGVRKFGLFVCGFLLKVLTKSSANIRLSWEAKTKRYMNFYKMGTNRPKEWEIPNDEWVEIIKRQFTRNILAKKSALRLINSFETLYCLRETHESEFVRYLFSTPLSYTGMHAYKLFCSCVHKLKKDPSWLLTNLHCHQFAPALSSIHDVLQNWEEGSPNFNPAFRYARLLGPQFFSNLQTKSCADLVYCLACIMENFVQSTENDQPTNIVECERLGNEVKARMQAAAENVIDASRVG
;
A
#
# COMPACT_ATOMS: atom_id res chain seq x y z
N MET A 1 -5.40 -1.84 25.55
CA MET A 1 -4.71 -1.82 24.24
C MET A 1 -4.46 -0.37 23.84
N PRO A 2 -3.25 0.03 23.41
CA PRO A 2 -3.02 1.39 22.93
C PRO A 2 -3.72 1.59 21.58
N ASN A 3 -4.38 2.74 21.43
CA ASN A 3 -5.25 3.17 20.34
C ASN A 3 -4.59 3.29 18.93
N LYS A 4 -3.38 2.74 18.73
CA LYS A 4 -2.50 3.03 17.58
C LYS A 4 -2.75 2.18 16.32
N TYR A 5 -3.46 1.06 16.42
CA TYR A 5 -3.63 0.13 15.28
C TYR A 5 -5.02 0.15 14.61
N ARG A 6 -5.94 1.01 15.08
CA ARG A 6 -7.31 1.10 14.53
C ARG A 6 -7.36 1.69 13.11
N LYS A 7 -6.33 2.45 12.71
CA LYS A 7 -6.28 3.18 11.42
C LYS A 7 -6.10 2.28 10.19
N TYR A 8 -5.56 1.06 10.35
CA TYR A 8 -5.25 0.16 9.23
C TYR A 8 -6.47 -0.62 8.69
N LEU A 9 -7.60 -0.55 9.38
CA LEU A 9 -8.83 -1.32 9.09
C LEU A 9 -9.68 -0.77 7.94
N ILE A 10 -9.53 0.50 7.58
CA ILE A 10 -10.38 1.10 6.52
C ILE A 10 -9.95 0.66 5.11
N LEU A 11 -8.83 -0.07 4.99
CA LEU A 11 -8.30 -0.50 3.69
C LEU A 11 -8.89 -1.81 3.14
N LEU A 12 -9.74 -2.55 3.89
CA LEU A 12 -10.13 -3.92 3.48
C LEU A 12 -11.60 -4.35 3.67
N SER A 13 -12.56 -3.50 4.06
CA SER A 13 -14.00 -3.87 4.04
C SER A 13 -14.94 -2.66 4.01
N PRO A 14 -16.14 -2.74 3.36
CA PRO A 14 -17.17 -1.71 3.44
C PRO A 14 -18.18 -2.02 4.55
N THR A 15 -18.24 -1.24 5.64
CA THR A 15 -19.35 -1.31 6.62
C THR A 15 -19.80 0.07 7.09
N PRO A 16 -21.08 0.22 7.50
CA PRO A 16 -21.76 1.51 7.63
C PRO A 16 -21.49 2.22 8.97
N SER A 17 -21.63 3.54 8.92
CA SER A 17 -21.30 4.55 9.93
C SER A 17 -22.00 4.39 11.28
N LEU A 18 -21.24 4.50 12.37
CA LEU A 18 -21.72 4.91 13.70
C LEU A 18 -21.38 6.39 13.92
N LYS A 19 -22.38 7.19 14.34
CA LYS A 19 -22.23 8.64 14.62
C LYS A 19 -21.46 8.88 15.92
N PRO A 20 -20.54 9.86 16.02
CA PRO A 20 -19.88 10.21 17.27
C PRO A 20 -20.68 11.24 18.10
N ASN A 21 -20.51 11.13 19.42
CA ASN A 21 -21.14 11.93 20.48
C ASN A 21 -20.44 13.31 20.65
N PRO A 22 -21.17 14.44 20.68
CA PRO A 22 -20.58 15.80 20.64
C PRO A 22 -19.92 16.31 21.94
N ASN A 23 -19.87 15.55 23.04
CA ASN A 23 -19.39 16.06 24.33
C ASN A 23 -17.89 15.88 24.65
N SER A 24 -17.05 15.40 23.73
CA SER A 24 -15.62 15.13 24.02
C SER A 24 -14.64 16.26 23.71
N LEU A 25 -15.12 17.44 23.28
CA LEU A 25 -14.28 18.52 22.73
C LEU A 25 -13.91 19.65 23.71
N LYS A 26 -14.17 19.50 25.03
CA LYS A 26 -13.89 20.57 26.01
C LYS A 26 -12.73 20.34 26.99
N GLU A 27 -12.00 19.22 26.93
CA GLU A 27 -10.95 18.93 27.94
C GLU A 27 -9.49 18.93 27.42
N ALA A 28 -9.23 19.30 26.16
CA ALA A 28 -7.89 19.20 25.58
C ALA A 28 -7.12 20.54 25.41
N GLN A 29 -7.51 21.60 26.13
CA GLN A 29 -6.76 22.85 26.19
C GLN A 29 -6.26 23.09 27.62
N ASN A 30 -5.11 22.50 27.96
CA ASN A 30 -4.14 23.01 28.95
C ASN A 30 -3.11 21.90 29.28
N CYS A 31 -1.96 21.89 28.61
CA CYS A 31 -0.71 21.32 29.13
C CYS A 31 0.46 21.67 28.21
N THR A 32 1.30 22.62 28.63
CA THR A 32 2.65 22.88 28.08
C THR A 32 3.69 22.03 28.84
N PRO A 33 4.73 21.47 28.20
CA PRO A 33 5.72 20.66 28.90
C PRO A 33 6.98 21.44 29.30
N LYS A 34 7.39 21.29 30.57
CA LYS A 34 8.69 21.73 31.13
C LYS A 34 9.71 20.57 31.17
N HIS A 35 10.89 20.82 30.59
CA HIS A 35 12.26 20.39 30.98
C HIS A 35 12.81 18.94 30.78
N PRO A 36 14.17 18.77 30.69
CA PRO A 36 14.89 17.72 29.97
C PRO A 36 15.80 16.91 30.92
N ARG A 37 15.25 16.34 31.98
CA ARG A 37 16.01 15.51 32.94
C ARG A 37 15.80 14.00 32.78
N THR A 38 14.85 13.59 31.95
CA THR A 38 14.45 12.18 31.74
C THR A 38 15.37 11.43 30.76
N ILE A 39 16.10 12.15 29.90
CA ILE A 39 16.96 11.56 28.85
C ILE A 39 18.27 11.00 29.45
N LYS A 40 18.88 11.67 30.43
CA LYS A 40 20.13 11.22 31.06
C LYS A 40 19.98 9.93 31.90
N ARG A 41 18.78 9.62 32.41
CA ARG A 41 18.52 8.36 33.13
C ARG A 41 18.39 7.15 32.19
N ARG A 42 17.86 7.33 30.97
CA ARG A 42 17.72 6.25 29.97
C ARG A 42 19.05 5.80 29.37
N ILE A 43 19.99 6.73 29.17
CA ILE A 43 21.32 6.43 28.62
C ILE A 43 22.18 5.58 29.60
N ARG A 44 22.01 5.74 30.92
CA ARG A 44 22.73 4.94 31.93
C ARG A 44 22.15 3.52 32.13
N ALA A 45 20.88 3.29 31.79
CA ALA A 45 20.27 1.96 31.83
C ALA A 45 20.75 1.10 30.64
N TYR A 46 20.95 1.71 29.47
CA TYR A 46 21.40 1.02 28.26
C TYR A 46 22.86 0.52 28.33
N SER A 47 23.75 1.27 28.99
CA SER A 47 25.15 0.87 29.16
C SER A 47 25.35 -0.26 30.17
N ARG A 48 24.44 -0.46 31.13
CA ARG A 48 24.47 -1.59 32.06
C ARG A 48 23.93 -2.90 31.46
N ALA A 49 22.96 -2.82 30.55
CA ALA A 49 22.44 -4.01 29.85
C ALA A 49 23.47 -4.60 28.86
N ARG A 50 24.28 -3.75 28.22
CA ARG A 50 25.33 -4.17 27.28
C ARG A 50 26.45 -4.98 27.95
N ASN A 51 26.89 -4.59 29.15
CA ASN A 51 27.94 -5.31 29.89
C ASN A 51 27.46 -6.64 30.51
N LEU A 52 26.14 -6.88 30.59
CA LEU A 52 25.60 -8.15 31.08
C LEU A 52 25.56 -9.22 29.97
N MET A 53 25.42 -8.79 28.70
CA MET A 53 25.34 -9.69 27.54
C MET A 53 26.70 -10.27 27.12
N GLU A 54 27.80 -9.59 27.42
CA GLU A 54 29.16 -10.08 27.12
C GLU A 54 29.67 -11.15 28.10
N ARG A 55 28.93 -11.43 29.19
CA ARG A 55 29.33 -12.45 30.20
C ARG A 55 28.70 -13.84 29.98
N PHE A 56 27.80 -14.01 29.01
CA PHE A 56 27.10 -15.29 28.77
C PHE A 56 27.62 -16.10 27.57
N SER A 57 28.71 -15.69 26.93
CA SER A 57 29.27 -16.34 25.72
C SER A 57 30.38 -17.37 25.98
N SER A 58 30.49 -17.94 27.19
CA SER A 58 31.50 -18.97 27.47
C SER A 58 30.97 -20.12 28.33
N SER A 59 30.46 -21.18 27.69
CA SER A 59 30.43 -22.55 28.24
C SER A 59 29.97 -23.56 27.17
N ARG A 60 30.75 -24.63 26.96
CA ARG A 60 30.53 -25.77 26.04
C ARG A 60 30.10 -27.03 26.83
N VAL A 61 29.75 -28.09 26.07
CA VAL A 61 29.73 -29.55 26.39
C VAL A 61 28.31 -30.09 26.75
N SER A 62 27.74 -31.22 26.28
CA SER A 62 28.18 -32.46 25.61
C SER A 62 27.03 -33.19 24.86
N LYS A 63 27.43 -34.17 24.02
CA LYS A 63 26.70 -35.18 23.22
C LYS A 63 25.80 -36.16 24.00
N GLY A 64 24.83 -36.76 23.28
CA GLY A 64 24.17 -38.03 23.64
C GLY A 64 23.38 -38.62 22.47
N ILE A 65 23.61 -39.91 22.16
CA ILE A 65 23.10 -40.72 21.03
C ILE A 65 21.93 -41.59 21.50
N PHE A 66 20.91 -41.84 20.66
CA PHE A 66 20.18 -43.14 20.64
C PHE A 66 19.53 -43.45 19.27
N LYS A 67 19.63 -44.73 18.85
CA LYS A 67 19.05 -45.37 17.65
C LYS A 67 17.72 -46.08 17.99
N LEU A 68 16.75 -46.13 17.07
CA LEU A 68 16.18 -47.36 16.42
C LEU A 68 14.78 -47.13 15.75
N ALA A 69 14.76 -47.32 14.43
CA ALA A 69 13.81 -48.00 13.52
C ALA A 69 12.26 -47.77 13.53
N PRO A 70 11.58 -47.94 12.36
CA PRO A 70 10.43 -47.15 11.98
C PRO A 70 9.08 -47.86 12.18
N ARG A 71 8.06 -47.07 12.52
CA ARG A 71 6.66 -47.38 12.22
C ARG A 71 6.17 -46.33 11.25
N THR A 72 5.46 -46.76 10.21
CA THR A 72 4.72 -45.92 9.26
C THR A 72 3.70 -45.09 10.04
N ARG A 73 4.15 -43.96 10.59
CA ARG A 73 3.28 -42.88 11.05
C ARG A 73 2.72 -42.22 9.80
N ASP A 74 1.47 -41.81 9.90
CA ASP A 74 0.79 -41.03 8.89
C ASP A 74 1.68 -39.82 8.54
N ILE A 75 1.94 -39.60 7.24
CA ILE A 75 2.82 -38.52 6.77
C ILE A 75 2.36 -37.18 7.35
N ARG A 76 1.05 -36.99 7.55
CA ARG A 76 0.51 -35.78 8.21
C ARG A 76 0.95 -35.62 9.67
N GLU A 77 1.09 -36.73 10.39
CA GLU A 77 1.45 -36.73 11.81
C GLU A 77 2.97 -36.61 12.03
N LEU A 78 3.77 -37.22 11.15
CA LEU A 78 5.23 -37.01 11.10
C LEU A 78 5.58 -35.57 10.73
N VAL A 79 4.94 -35.06 9.68
CA VAL A 79 5.12 -33.67 9.25
C VAL A 79 4.67 -32.69 10.33
N SER A 80 3.56 -32.96 11.03
CA SER A 80 3.10 -32.08 12.12
C SER A 80 4.03 -32.12 13.34
N THR A 81 4.62 -33.28 13.67
CA THR A 81 5.55 -33.38 14.81
C THR A 81 6.92 -32.79 14.52
N GLU A 82 7.50 -33.04 13.34
CA GLU A 82 8.78 -32.44 12.94
C GLU A 82 8.69 -30.92 12.81
N ILE A 83 7.61 -30.40 12.21
CA ILE A 83 7.35 -28.96 12.15
C ILE A 83 7.18 -28.41 13.57
N ARG A 84 6.41 -29.08 14.43
CA ARG A 84 6.18 -28.61 15.81
C ARG A 84 7.47 -28.55 16.62
N ASP A 85 8.41 -29.46 16.38
CA ASP A 85 9.70 -29.49 17.08
C ASP A 85 10.70 -28.47 16.50
N GLU A 86 10.67 -28.22 15.19
CA GLU A 86 11.44 -27.13 14.55
C GLU A 86 10.99 -25.75 15.09
N TYR A 87 9.68 -25.52 15.19
CA TYR A 87 9.08 -24.25 15.64
C TYR A 87 9.15 -24.02 17.17
N LYS A 88 9.32 -25.07 18.00
CA LYS A 88 9.46 -24.94 19.46
C LYS A 88 10.86 -24.48 19.91
N SER A 89 11.86 -24.52 19.04
CA SER A 89 13.21 -24.09 19.35
C SER A 89 13.37 -22.57 19.19
N THR A 90 12.67 -21.80 20.04
CA THR A 90 12.72 -20.33 20.08
C THR A 90 14.10 -19.85 20.55
N ARG A 91 15.08 -19.83 19.65
CA ARG A 91 16.27 -19.01 19.80
C ARG A 91 15.87 -17.54 19.60
N PRO A 92 16.42 -16.59 20.38
CA PRO A 92 16.26 -15.17 20.06
C PRO A 92 16.76 -14.94 18.64
N LEU A 93 16.02 -14.15 17.85
CA LEU A 93 16.37 -13.76 16.48
C LEU A 93 17.83 -13.24 16.45
N GLN A 94 18.76 -14.12 16.06
CA GLN A 94 20.11 -13.73 15.70
C GLN A 94 20.05 -13.45 14.21
N LEU A 95 19.91 -12.17 13.86
CA LEU A 95 20.03 -11.68 12.50
C LEU A 95 21.51 -11.82 12.10
N GLU A 96 21.88 -12.95 11.49
CA GLU A 96 23.20 -13.11 10.89
C GLU A 96 23.34 -12.19 9.67
N GLY A 97 24.51 -11.58 9.54
CA GLY A 97 24.72 -10.35 8.79
C GLY A 97 24.89 -10.47 7.27
N ASN A 98 24.79 -9.28 6.65
CA ASN A 98 25.35 -8.86 5.37
C ASN A 98 24.72 -9.40 4.07
N PHE A 99 23.40 -9.28 3.93
CA PHE A 99 22.85 -8.88 2.64
C PHE A 99 22.45 -7.41 2.77
N ILE A 100 23.17 -6.50 2.12
CA ILE A 100 22.77 -5.09 1.99
C ILE A 100 22.13 -4.95 0.60
N PRO A 101 20.85 -5.33 0.42
CA PRO A 101 20.14 -4.87 -0.76
C PRO A 101 20.18 -3.34 -0.73
N LYS A 102 20.32 -2.66 -1.88
CA LYS A 102 20.25 -1.19 -1.95
C LYS A 102 19.12 -0.71 -1.05
N GLU A 103 19.48 -0.15 0.09
CA GLU A 103 18.52 0.12 1.17
C GLU A 103 17.46 1.04 0.60
N TRP A 104 16.20 0.74 0.90
CA TRP A 104 15.14 1.68 0.57
C TRP A 104 15.46 3.02 1.22
N ASP A 105 15.35 4.09 0.43
CA ASP A 105 15.51 5.46 0.89
C ASP A 105 14.30 6.27 0.42
N ASN A 106 13.65 6.95 1.34
CA ASN A 106 12.50 7.80 1.06
C ASN A 106 12.81 8.89 0.01
N ARG A 107 14.07 9.31 -0.07
CA ARG A 107 14.56 10.27 -1.09
C ARG A 107 14.33 9.79 -2.51
N PHE A 108 14.26 8.47 -2.76
CA PHE A 108 13.93 7.94 -4.08
C PHE A 108 12.56 8.34 -4.60
N ILE A 109 11.63 8.74 -3.73
CA ILE A 109 10.33 9.32 -4.12
C ILE A 109 10.32 10.82 -3.86
N ILE A 110 10.77 11.29 -2.69
CA ILE A 110 10.62 12.69 -2.29
C ILE A 110 11.47 13.62 -3.16
N GLU A 111 12.70 13.21 -3.47
CA GLU A 111 13.68 13.97 -4.25
C GLU A 111 13.73 13.48 -5.71
N ALA A 112 12.78 12.62 -6.10
CA ALA A 112 12.73 12.11 -7.44
C ALA A 112 12.51 13.25 -8.44
N GLU A 113 13.33 13.30 -9.49
CA GLU A 113 13.03 14.10 -10.66
C GLU A 113 11.63 13.80 -11.18
N GLY A 114 10.90 14.83 -11.56
CA GLY A 114 9.55 14.74 -12.08
C GLY A 114 9.21 15.95 -12.92
N TYR A 115 7.97 15.97 -13.39
CA TYR A 115 7.46 17.06 -14.19
C TYR A 115 7.17 18.28 -13.31
N ASP A 116 7.57 19.44 -13.81
CA ASP A 116 7.05 20.73 -13.36
C ASP A 116 5.63 20.89 -13.94
N ILE A 117 4.67 20.46 -13.13
CA ILE A 117 3.26 20.69 -13.41
C ILE A 117 2.98 22.12 -12.96
N PRO A 118 2.54 23.02 -13.84
CA PRO A 118 2.22 24.39 -13.46
C PRO A 118 1.22 24.40 -12.30
N ASN A 119 1.21 25.44 -11.48
CA ASN A 119 0.21 25.62 -10.42
C ASN A 119 -0.91 26.59 -10.81
N ASN A 120 -0.79 27.21 -11.99
CA ASN A 120 -1.61 28.33 -12.43
C ASN A 120 -2.52 27.98 -13.61
N TRP A 121 -2.72 26.70 -13.93
CA TRP A 121 -3.72 26.30 -14.92
C TRP A 121 -5.10 26.79 -14.55
N ILE A 122 -5.71 27.51 -15.48
CA ILE A 122 -7.08 28.00 -15.34
C ILE A 122 -8.06 26.94 -15.82
N ASN A 123 -9.35 27.14 -15.54
CA ASN A 123 -10.40 26.19 -15.92
C ASN A 123 -10.38 25.84 -17.42
N THR A 124 -10.03 26.77 -18.29
CA THR A 124 -9.94 26.50 -19.74
C THR A 124 -8.79 25.57 -20.10
N ASP A 125 -7.66 25.65 -19.41
CA ASP A 125 -6.52 24.74 -19.63
C ASP A 125 -6.89 23.32 -19.19
N LEU A 126 -7.55 23.22 -18.03
CA LEU A 126 -8.09 21.96 -17.51
C LEU A 126 -9.14 21.36 -18.46
N ASP A 127 -10.00 22.19 -19.05
CA ASP A 127 -11.01 21.74 -20.00
C ASP A 127 -10.39 21.13 -21.26
N GLN A 128 -9.37 21.78 -21.82
CA GLN A 128 -8.63 21.25 -22.97
C GLN A 128 -7.95 19.91 -22.64
N LEU A 129 -7.32 19.83 -21.47
CA LEU A 129 -6.68 18.61 -20.99
C LEU A 129 -7.67 17.46 -20.84
N ILE A 130 -8.82 17.73 -20.23
CA ILE A 130 -9.87 16.73 -19.98
C ILE A 130 -10.48 16.27 -21.29
N ASN A 131 -10.79 17.19 -22.22
CA ASN A 131 -11.30 16.86 -23.54
C ASN A 131 -10.30 16.00 -24.31
N TYR A 132 -9.01 16.34 -24.28
CA TYR A 132 -7.97 15.53 -24.91
C TYR A 132 -7.97 14.11 -24.36
N ILE A 133 -7.92 13.93 -23.02
CA ILE A 133 -7.91 12.61 -22.39
C ILE A 133 -9.18 11.82 -22.75
N HIS A 134 -10.34 12.47 -22.70
CA HIS A 134 -11.62 11.86 -23.05
C HIS A 134 -11.64 11.35 -24.50
N GLU A 135 -11.18 12.16 -25.45
CA GLU A 135 -11.07 11.77 -26.87
C GLU A 135 -10.07 10.63 -27.08
N THR A 136 -8.96 10.59 -26.34
CA THR A 136 -8.00 9.47 -26.43
C THR A 136 -8.61 8.16 -25.94
N ILE A 137 -9.42 8.20 -24.87
CA ILE A 137 -10.13 7.02 -24.35
C ILE A 137 -11.13 6.51 -25.38
N LYS A 138 -11.90 7.41 -25.97
CA LYS A 138 -12.93 7.10 -26.96
C LYS A 138 -12.37 6.53 -28.27
N HIS A 139 -11.30 7.14 -28.77
CA HIS A 139 -10.78 6.81 -30.10
C HIS A 139 -9.50 5.97 -30.10
N THR A 140 -8.92 5.69 -28.93
CA THR A 140 -7.63 4.96 -28.78
C THR A 140 -6.47 5.61 -29.54
N LYS A 141 -6.59 6.89 -29.88
CA LYS A 141 -5.55 7.65 -30.60
C LYS A 141 -4.61 8.28 -29.58
N LEU A 142 -3.50 7.61 -29.31
CA LEU A 142 -2.49 8.02 -28.33
C LEU A 142 -1.26 8.60 -29.03
N GLN A 143 -0.74 9.72 -28.51
CA GLN A 143 0.42 10.44 -29.03
C GLN A 143 1.70 10.18 -28.22
N GLY A 144 1.63 9.42 -27.13
CA GLY A 144 2.80 8.98 -26.36
C GLY A 144 3.09 9.79 -25.10
N PHE A 145 2.26 10.79 -24.80
CA PHE A 145 2.41 11.67 -23.63
C PHE A 145 1.19 11.62 -22.69
N GLU A 146 0.27 10.69 -22.86
CA GLU A 146 -0.93 10.61 -22.05
C GLU A 146 -0.64 10.28 -20.58
N ALA A 147 0.41 9.51 -20.30
CA ALA A 147 0.80 9.21 -18.92
C ALA A 147 1.14 10.49 -18.13
N GLN A 148 1.89 11.44 -18.70
CA GLN A 148 2.19 12.72 -18.03
C GLN A 148 0.91 13.57 -17.87
N LEU A 149 -0.02 13.50 -18.83
CA LEU A 149 -1.28 14.24 -18.78
C LEU A 149 -2.24 13.73 -17.72
N LEU A 150 -2.30 12.41 -17.52
CA LEU A 150 -3.06 11.81 -16.43
C LEU A 150 -2.52 12.30 -15.07
N VAL A 151 -1.20 12.37 -14.90
CA VAL A 151 -0.59 12.91 -13.68
C VAL A 151 -0.92 14.39 -13.51
N ALA A 152 -0.81 15.19 -14.58
CA ALA A 152 -1.14 16.61 -14.54
C ALA A 152 -2.61 16.86 -14.20
N ALA A 153 -3.56 16.15 -14.81
CA ALA A 153 -4.97 16.24 -14.46
C ALA A 153 -5.24 15.78 -13.01
N ALA A 154 -4.63 14.69 -12.57
CA ALA A 154 -4.76 14.20 -11.20
C ALA A 154 -4.14 15.13 -10.14
N SER A 155 -3.30 16.08 -10.56
CA SER A 155 -2.70 17.13 -9.72
C SER A 155 -3.68 18.25 -9.38
N TYR A 156 -4.85 18.28 -10.01
CA TYR A 156 -5.84 19.36 -9.92
C TYR A 156 -7.23 18.83 -9.55
N MET A 157 -7.37 18.06 -8.48
CA MET A 157 -8.67 17.50 -8.11
C MET A 157 -9.52 18.46 -7.29
N TYR A 158 -10.84 18.32 -7.32
CA TYR A 158 -11.71 19.09 -6.42
C TYR A 158 -11.85 18.40 -5.08
N ARG A 159 -11.89 19.20 -4.01
CA ARG A 159 -12.17 18.74 -2.65
C ARG A 159 -13.54 18.04 -2.60
N PRO A 160 -13.62 16.85 -1.98
CA PRO A 160 -14.88 16.12 -1.82
C PRO A 160 -15.77 16.85 -0.80
N GLY A 161 -17.05 17.06 -1.10
CA GLY A 161 -17.93 17.94 -0.32
C GLY A 161 -19.14 18.43 -1.12
N THR A 162 -19.93 19.34 -0.54
CA THR A 162 -21.09 19.94 -1.22
C THR A 162 -20.67 21.02 -2.22
N VAL A 163 -21.60 21.46 -3.06
CA VAL A 163 -21.39 22.46 -4.12
C VAL A 163 -20.89 23.81 -3.60
N ASN A 164 -20.98 24.11 -2.30
CA ASN A 164 -20.49 25.38 -1.74
C ASN A 164 -19.04 25.32 -1.24
N GLU A 165 -18.42 24.12 -1.21
CA GLU A 165 -17.04 23.90 -0.75
C GLU A 165 -16.09 23.65 -1.94
N GLU A 166 -16.21 24.48 -2.99
CA GLU A 166 -15.50 24.35 -4.28
C GLU A 166 -14.02 24.74 -4.21
N ARG A 167 -13.27 24.15 -3.28
CA ARG A 167 -11.81 24.31 -3.24
C ARG A 167 -11.15 23.19 -4.01
N MET A 168 -10.20 23.55 -4.87
CA MET A 168 -9.32 22.58 -5.49
C MET A 168 -8.31 22.08 -4.45
N ILE A 169 -8.05 20.78 -4.45
CA ILE A 169 -6.88 20.20 -3.82
C ILE A 169 -5.85 20.00 -4.93
N SER A 170 -4.72 20.67 -4.80
CA SER A 170 -3.65 20.56 -5.77
C SER A 170 -2.34 20.18 -5.11
N SER A 171 -1.53 19.47 -5.90
CA SER A 171 -0.15 19.18 -5.58
C SER A 171 0.59 19.22 -6.90
N THR A 172 1.53 20.14 -7.02
CA THR A 172 2.21 20.49 -8.27
C THR A 172 3.71 20.65 -8.01
N HIS A 173 4.49 21.01 -9.02
CA HIS A 173 5.94 21.20 -8.91
C HIS A 173 6.68 19.95 -8.40
N PHE A 174 6.61 18.86 -9.18
CA PHE A 174 7.28 17.60 -8.85
C PHE A 174 8.71 17.51 -9.41
N GLY A 175 9.29 18.61 -9.86
CA GLY A 175 10.64 18.68 -10.41
C GLY A 175 10.76 19.86 -11.37
N ASP A 176 11.85 19.88 -12.14
CA ASP A 176 12.20 21.01 -13.02
C ASP A 176 11.93 20.70 -14.52
N THR A 177 11.45 19.49 -14.84
CA THR A 177 11.22 19.10 -16.24
C THR A 177 9.85 19.62 -16.71
N PRO A 178 9.77 20.55 -17.68
CA PRO A 178 8.48 21.05 -18.13
C PRO A 178 7.67 19.94 -18.82
N LEU A 179 6.34 20.02 -18.71
CA LEU A 179 5.43 19.16 -19.48
C LEU A 179 5.63 19.41 -20.99
N SER A 180 5.70 18.33 -21.77
CA SER A 180 5.79 18.44 -23.24
C SER A 180 4.48 18.93 -23.87
N TRP A 181 3.35 18.70 -23.20
CA TRP A 181 2.06 19.23 -23.60
C TRP A 181 1.88 20.65 -23.09
N LYS A 182 1.36 21.52 -23.95
CA LYS A 182 0.94 22.88 -23.59
C LYS A 182 -0.50 23.07 -24.03
N PRO A 183 -1.33 23.78 -23.24
CA PRO A 183 -2.65 24.21 -23.70
C PRO A 183 -2.52 24.94 -25.05
N LEU A 184 -3.41 24.62 -25.99
CA LEU A 184 -3.46 25.32 -27.27
C LEU A 184 -3.85 26.78 -27.00
N LYS A 185 -2.99 27.70 -27.43
CA LYS A 185 -3.35 29.12 -27.47
C LYS A 185 -4.56 29.28 -28.39
N ARG A 186 -5.53 30.11 -27.99
CA ARG A 186 -6.83 30.29 -28.68
C ARG A 186 -6.70 30.57 -30.19
N GLU A 187 -5.56 31.08 -30.65
CA GLU A 187 -5.33 31.59 -32.00
C GLU A 187 -4.86 30.54 -33.02
N THR A 188 -4.33 29.38 -32.59
CA THR A 188 -3.82 28.32 -33.50
C THR A 188 -4.81 27.15 -33.58
N GLN A 189 -5.94 27.36 -34.25
CA GLN A 189 -7.02 26.35 -34.36
C GLN A 189 -7.05 25.71 -35.74
N ALA A 190 -6.39 24.55 -35.90
CA ALA A 190 -6.54 23.69 -37.08
C ALA A 190 -6.86 22.23 -36.74
N GLY A 191 -7.05 21.89 -35.46
CA GLY A 191 -7.26 20.50 -35.03
C GLY A 191 -8.42 20.35 -34.07
N GLY A 192 -9.61 20.06 -34.60
CA GLY A 192 -10.72 19.24 -34.08
C GLY A 192 -11.20 19.25 -32.61
N TYR A 193 -10.44 19.73 -31.63
CA TYR A 193 -10.86 19.76 -30.22
C TYR A 193 -11.71 21.00 -29.99
N THR A 194 -12.96 20.82 -29.57
CA THR A 194 -13.84 21.94 -29.27
C THR A 194 -13.31 22.68 -28.05
N ASN A 195 -12.96 23.97 -28.24
CA ASN A 195 -12.64 24.91 -27.14
C ASN A 195 -13.88 25.28 -26.29
N GLN A 196 -14.89 24.41 -26.28
CA GLN A 196 -16.10 24.64 -25.50
C GLN A 196 -15.77 24.44 -24.02
N ALA A 197 -15.96 25.50 -23.24
CA ALA A 197 -15.82 25.44 -21.79
C ALA A 197 -16.68 24.30 -21.25
N LEU A 198 -16.07 23.42 -20.45
CA LEU A 198 -16.80 22.31 -19.86
C LEU A 198 -17.66 22.82 -18.71
N PRO A 199 -18.89 22.31 -18.56
CA PRO A 199 -19.66 22.50 -17.34
C PRO A 199 -18.83 22.06 -16.13
N HIS A 200 -18.91 22.81 -15.02
CA HIS A 200 -18.09 22.56 -13.83
C HIS A 200 -18.14 21.09 -13.35
N GLY A 201 -19.34 20.47 -13.33
CA GLY A 201 -19.50 19.07 -12.94
C GLY A 201 -18.79 18.08 -13.89
N VAL A 202 -18.68 18.39 -15.18
CA VAL A 202 -17.95 17.57 -16.16
C VAL A 202 -16.45 17.70 -15.95
N ARG A 203 -15.94 18.92 -15.75
CA ARG A 203 -14.53 19.17 -15.42
C ARG A 203 -14.13 18.41 -14.15
N LYS A 204 -14.93 18.57 -13.09
CA LYS A 204 -14.73 17.91 -11.80
C LYS A 204 -14.69 16.39 -11.91
N PHE A 205 -15.59 15.80 -12.71
CA PHE A 205 -15.60 14.37 -12.97
C PHE A 205 -14.41 13.90 -13.80
N GLY A 206 -14.01 14.66 -14.83
CA GLY A 206 -12.82 14.34 -15.64
C GLY A 206 -11.54 14.26 -14.82
N LEU A 207 -11.31 15.23 -13.92
CA LEU A 207 -10.15 15.24 -13.03
C LEU A 207 -10.17 14.06 -12.05
N PHE A 208 -11.36 13.71 -11.52
CA PHE A 208 -11.54 12.49 -10.74
C PHE A 208 -11.22 11.21 -11.52
N VAL A 209 -11.69 11.11 -12.78
CA VAL A 209 -11.40 9.96 -13.65
C VAL A 209 -9.91 9.84 -13.90
N CYS A 210 -9.19 10.95 -14.11
CA CYS A 210 -7.73 10.94 -14.27
C CYS A 210 -7.02 10.39 -13.02
N GLY A 211 -7.43 10.85 -11.83
CA GLY A 211 -6.92 10.30 -10.56
C GLY A 211 -7.23 8.81 -10.40
N PHE A 212 -8.45 8.38 -10.75
CA PHE A 212 -8.85 6.98 -10.74
C PHE A 212 -8.01 6.12 -11.70
N LEU A 213 -7.67 6.65 -12.88
CA LEU A 213 -6.91 5.94 -13.91
C LEU A 213 -5.45 5.71 -13.53
N LEU A 214 -4.90 6.42 -12.53
CA LEU A 214 -3.55 6.12 -12.00
C LEU A 214 -3.44 4.69 -11.43
N LYS A 215 -4.57 4.00 -11.19
CA LYS A 215 -4.62 2.55 -10.91
C LYS A 215 -3.92 1.69 -11.96
N VAL A 216 -3.75 2.18 -13.19
CA VAL A 216 -2.99 1.50 -14.26
C VAL A 216 -1.55 1.18 -13.86
N LEU A 217 -0.98 1.90 -12.90
CA LEU A 217 0.33 1.61 -12.33
C LEU A 217 0.40 0.22 -11.67
N THR A 218 -0.73 -0.35 -11.22
CA THR A 218 -0.75 -1.60 -10.43
C THR A 218 -1.75 -2.62 -10.93
N LYS A 219 -2.81 -2.19 -11.62
CA LYS A 219 -3.91 -3.06 -12.04
C LYS A 219 -3.74 -3.51 -13.49
N SER A 220 -4.36 -4.65 -13.81
CA SER A 220 -4.58 -5.08 -15.20
C SER A 220 -5.72 -4.28 -15.83
N SER A 221 -5.80 -4.28 -17.15
CA SER A 221 -6.92 -3.68 -17.88
C SER A 221 -8.28 -4.24 -17.43
N ALA A 222 -8.39 -5.56 -17.29
CA ALA A 222 -9.60 -6.22 -16.79
C ALA A 222 -10.04 -5.69 -15.42
N ASN A 223 -9.11 -5.52 -14.48
CA ASN A 223 -9.42 -4.98 -13.14
C ASN A 223 -9.86 -3.51 -13.18
N ILE A 224 -9.33 -2.71 -14.11
CA ILE A 224 -9.77 -1.33 -14.31
C ILE A 224 -11.20 -1.30 -14.85
N ARG A 225 -11.51 -2.15 -15.84
CA ARG A 225 -12.85 -2.27 -16.42
C ARG A 225 -13.88 -2.73 -15.39
N LEU A 226 -13.57 -3.77 -14.62
CA LEU A 226 -14.44 -4.27 -13.54
C LEU A 226 -14.73 -3.20 -12.48
N SER A 227 -13.74 -2.35 -12.17
CA SER A 227 -13.92 -1.26 -11.20
C SER A 227 -14.49 0.03 -11.80
N TRP A 228 -14.76 0.08 -13.10
CA TRP A 228 -15.18 1.29 -13.81
C TRP A 228 -16.58 1.75 -13.38
N GLU A 229 -17.53 0.84 -13.22
CA GLU A 229 -18.90 1.21 -12.81
C GLU A 229 -18.93 1.69 -11.35
N ALA A 230 -18.20 0.98 -10.49
CA ALA A 230 -18.08 1.33 -9.08
C ALA A 230 -17.49 2.73 -8.86
N LYS A 231 -16.65 3.22 -9.79
CA LYS A 231 -16.06 4.57 -9.71
C LYS A 231 -17.12 5.65 -9.71
N THR A 232 -18.18 5.49 -10.51
CA THR A 232 -19.21 6.51 -10.67
C THR A 232 -20.03 6.59 -9.39
N LYS A 233 -20.44 5.44 -8.85
CA LYS A 233 -21.12 5.39 -7.54
C LYS A 233 -20.27 6.05 -6.44
N ARG A 234 -18.96 5.79 -6.43
CA ARG A 234 -18.03 6.39 -5.45
C ARG A 234 -17.87 7.90 -5.65
N TYR A 235 -17.77 8.37 -6.89
CA TYR A 235 -17.76 9.80 -7.21
C TYR A 235 -19.00 10.51 -6.64
N MET A 236 -20.19 9.97 -6.89
CA MET A 236 -21.44 10.56 -6.39
C MET A 236 -21.45 10.66 -4.86
N ASN A 237 -20.94 9.62 -4.18
CA ASN A 237 -20.82 9.63 -2.72
C ASN A 237 -19.86 10.72 -2.22
N PHE A 238 -18.68 10.87 -2.84
CA PHE A 238 -17.69 11.88 -2.43
C PHE A 238 -18.10 13.32 -2.72
N TYR A 239 -18.92 13.55 -3.74
CA TYR A 239 -19.30 14.92 -4.11
C TYR A 239 -20.75 15.27 -3.78
N LYS A 240 -21.45 14.35 -3.08
CA LYS A 240 -22.86 14.49 -2.68
C LYS A 240 -23.73 15.00 -3.82
N MET A 241 -23.39 14.61 -5.05
CA MET A 241 -24.14 15.00 -6.23
C MET A 241 -25.42 14.17 -6.24
N GLY A 242 -26.56 14.84 -6.46
CA GLY A 242 -27.86 14.17 -6.66
C GLY A 242 -27.87 13.34 -7.95
N THR A 243 -29.02 13.11 -8.55
CA THR A 243 -29.16 12.26 -9.77
C THR A 243 -28.45 12.79 -11.03
N ASN A 244 -27.91 14.01 -11.02
CA ASN A 244 -27.19 14.61 -12.15
C ASN A 244 -25.79 14.03 -12.31
N ARG A 245 -25.73 12.84 -12.91
CA ARG A 245 -24.49 12.20 -13.36
C ARG A 245 -23.91 12.97 -14.55
N PRO A 246 -22.63 13.38 -14.53
CA PRO A 246 -21.95 13.87 -15.73
C PRO A 246 -22.03 12.83 -16.86
N LYS A 247 -22.16 13.28 -18.12
CA LYS A 247 -22.26 12.41 -19.31
C LYS A 247 -21.24 11.26 -19.24
N GLU A 248 -21.68 10.06 -19.59
CA GLU A 248 -20.91 8.84 -19.38
C GLU A 248 -19.59 8.88 -20.15
N TRP A 249 -18.48 8.89 -19.43
CA TRP A 249 -17.18 8.58 -19.99
C TRP A 249 -17.18 7.10 -20.37
N GLU A 250 -16.78 6.84 -21.62
CA GLU A 250 -16.62 5.47 -22.12
C GLU A 250 -15.64 4.68 -21.24
N ILE A 251 -15.90 3.37 -21.10
CA ILE A 251 -14.96 2.47 -20.44
C ILE A 251 -13.71 2.39 -21.34
N PRO A 252 -12.50 2.71 -20.84
CA PRO A 252 -11.29 2.53 -21.60
C PRO A 252 -11.16 1.08 -22.03
N ASN A 253 -10.95 0.84 -23.32
CA ASN A 253 -10.71 -0.50 -23.81
C ASN A 253 -9.35 -1.05 -23.32
N ASP A 254 -9.18 -2.35 -23.44
CA ASP A 254 -7.99 -3.04 -22.93
C ASP A 254 -6.70 -2.54 -23.60
N GLU A 255 -6.76 -2.23 -24.90
CA GLU A 255 -5.63 -1.69 -25.66
C GLU A 255 -5.16 -0.33 -25.12
N TRP A 256 -6.08 0.61 -24.91
CA TRP A 256 -5.77 1.93 -24.36
C TRP A 256 -5.07 1.80 -23.00
N VAL A 257 -5.62 0.97 -22.11
CA VAL A 257 -5.06 0.78 -20.76
C VAL A 257 -3.64 0.20 -20.83
N GLU A 258 -3.40 -0.80 -21.67
CA GLU A 258 -2.08 -1.41 -21.81
C GLU A 258 -1.05 -0.47 -22.47
N ILE A 259 -1.48 0.41 -23.38
CA ILE A 259 -0.61 1.45 -23.94
C ILE A 259 -0.21 2.45 -22.86
N ILE A 260 -1.16 2.96 -22.06
CA ILE A 260 -0.85 3.88 -20.95
C ILE A 260 0.08 3.23 -19.93
N LYS A 261 -0.16 1.96 -19.59
CA LYS A 261 0.72 1.20 -18.70
C LYS A 261 2.14 1.12 -19.23
N ARG A 262 2.29 0.86 -20.53
CA ARG A 262 3.58 0.85 -21.23
C ARG A 262 4.23 2.23 -21.23
N GLN A 263 3.46 3.31 -21.38
CA GLN A 263 3.97 4.68 -21.26
C GLN A 263 4.53 4.94 -19.86
N PHE A 264 3.84 4.56 -18.77
CA PHE A 264 4.40 4.69 -17.42
C PHE A 264 5.64 3.84 -17.18
N THR A 265 5.76 2.69 -17.86
CA THR A 265 6.96 1.85 -17.76
C THR A 265 8.15 2.48 -18.48
N ARG A 266 7.92 3.07 -19.67
CA ARG A 266 8.96 3.70 -20.50
C ARG A 266 9.35 5.09 -20.02
N ASN A 267 8.37 5.88 -19.57
CA ASN A 267 8.56 7.25 -19.10
C ASN A 267 8.72 7.25 -17.57
N ILE A 268 9.97 7.11 -17.14
CA ILE A 268 10.33 7.10 -15.71
C ILE A 268 9.94 8.40 -15.00
N LEU A 269 9.96 9.55 -15.69
CA LEU A 269 9.58 10.85 -15.14
C LEU A 269 8.08 10.91 -14.84
N ALA A 270 7.23 10.45 -15.75
CA ALA A 270 5.78 10.38 -15.51
C ALA A 270 5.46 9.52 -14.29
N LYS A 271 6.13 8.36 -14.18
CA LYS A 271 5.97 7.45 -13.06
C LYS A 271 6.45 8.07 -11.74
N LYS A 272 7.64 8.69 -11.70
CA LYS A 272 8.16 9.40 -10.52
C LYS A 272 7.23 10.55 -10.11
N SER A 273 6.73 11.31 -11.07
CA SER A 273 5.77 12.42 -10.83
C SER A 273 4.47 11.91 -10.21
N ALA A 274 3.92 10.80 -10.71
CA ALA A 274 2.75 10.16 -10.12
C ALA A 274 3.00 9.76 -8.66
N LEU A 275 4.16 9.18 -8.35
CA LEU A 275 4.51 8.79 -6.99
C LEU A 275 4.70 9.98 -6.05
N ARG A 276 5.29 11.07 -6.53
CA ARG A 276 5.37 12.33 -5.78
C ARG A 276 4.00 12.92 -5.49
N LEU A 277 3.11 12.93 -6.48
CA LEU A 277 1.72 13.34 -6.34
C LEU A 277 1.01 12.54 -5.23
N ILE A 278 1.11 11.21 -5.30
CA ILE A 278 0.48 10.30 -4.34
C ILE A 278 1.05 10.53 -2.92
N ASN A 279 2.37 10.60 -2.79
CA ASN A 279 3.04 10.82 -1.51
C ASN A 279 2.66 12.18 -0.89
N SER A 280 2.58 13.22 -1.72
CA SER A 280 2.14 14.56 -1.29
C SER A 280 0.71 14.52 -0.76
N PHE A 281 -0.22 13.93 -1.49
CA PHE A 281 -1.61 13.81 -1.03
C PHE A 281 -1.75 12.95 0.23
N GLU A 282 -1.02 11.85 0.35
CA GLU A 282 -1.07 11.02 1.55
C GLU A 282 -0.53 11.75 2.77
N THR A 283 0.59 12.46 2.61
CA THR A 283 1.20 13.27 3.69
C THR A 283 0.26 14.38 4.15
N LEU A 284 -0.42 15.06 3.22
CA LEU A 284 -1.31 16.18 3.52
C LEU A 284 -2.64 15.74 4.14
N TYR A 285 -3.24 14.67 3.61
CA TYR A 285 -4.64 14.33 3.92
C TYR A 285 -4.82 13.04 4.71
N CYS A 286 -3.97 12.03 4.55
CA CYS A 286 -4.24 10.71 5.14
C CYS A 286 -3.92 10.59 6.64
N LEU A 287 -3.23 11.58 7.22
CA LEU A 287 -3.00 11.63 8.67
C LEU A 287 -4.26 12.03 9.47
N ARG A 288 -5.29 12.55 8.79
CA ARG A 288 -6.52 13.04 9.41
C ARG A 288 -7.71 12.14 9.02
N GLU A 289 -8.68 12.01 9.91
CA GLU A 289 -9.95 11.31 9.63
C GLU A 289 -10.94 12.28 8.96
N THR A 290 -10.60 12.74 7.76
CA THR A 290 -11.41 13.70 6.99
C THR A 290 -11.92 13.10 5.70
N HIS A 291 -12.87 13.78 5.06
CA HIS A 291 -13.44 13.32 3.79
C HIS A 291 -12.41 13.31 2.65
N GLU A 292 -11.43 14.22 2.68
CA GLU A 292 -10.29 14.23 1.75
C GLU A 292 -9.39 13.01 1.97
N SER A 293 -9.20 12.59 3.22
CA SER A 293 -8.45 11.38 3.55
C SER A 293 -9.08 10.14 2.94
N GLU A 294 -10.40 9.99 3.03
CA GLU A 294 -11.13 8.88 2.40
C GLU A 294 -11.04 8.93 0.87
N PHE A 295 -11.12 10.13 0.30
CA PHE A 295 -11.01 10.37 -1.13
C PHE A 295 -9.63 10.01 -1.68
N VAL A 296 -8.57 10.52 -1.06
CA VAL A 296 -7.17 10.21 -1.41
C VAL A 296 -6.89 8.72 -1.22
N ARG A 297 -7.40 8.12 -0.13
CA ARG A 297 -7.25 6.69 0.13
C ARG A 297 -7.91 5.85 -0.95
N TYR A 298 -9.12 6.22 -1.38
CA TYR A 298 -9.83 5.52 -2.45
C TYR A 298 -9.12 5.59 -3.80
N LEU A 299 -8.64 6.78 -4.18
CA LEU A 299 -8.01 6.99 -5.48
C LEU A 299 -6.58 6.43 -5.55
N PHE A 300 -5.80 6.59 -4.49
CA PHE A 300 -4.37 6.32 -4.51
C PHE A 300 -3.94 5.27 -3.50
N SER A 301 -4.15 5.50 -2.21
CA SER A 301 -3.51 4.64 -1.19
C SER A 301 -3.99 3.19 -1.26
N THR A 302 -5.29 2.93 -1.27
CA THR A 302 -5.84 1.55 -1.35
C THR A 302 -5.38 0.81 -2.61
N PRO A 303 -5.49 1.37 -3.83
CA PRO A 303 -5.10 0.64 -5.03
C PRO A 303 -3.59 0.54 -5.28
N LEU A 304 -2.77 1.46 -4.74
CA LEU A 304 -1.36 1.59 -5.10
C LEU A 304 -0.41 1.13 -3.98
N SER A 305 -0.82 1.21 -2.72
CA SER A 305 0.03 0.83 -1.59
C SER A 305 0.35 -0.67 -1.58
N TYR A 306 1.56 -0.98 -1.11
CA TYR A 306 2.11 -2.32 -0.92
C TYR A 306 2.09 -3.20 -2.18
N THR A 307 2.07 -2.58 -3.36
CA THR A 307 2.06 -3.31 -4.64
C THR A 307 3.28 -4.22 -4.72
N GLY A 308 3.09 -5.52 -4.88
CA GLY A 308 4.18 -6.49 -4.92
C GLY A 308 4.86 -6.73 -3.56
N MET A 309 4.27 -6.31 -2.44
CA MET A 309 4.66 -6.63 -1.06
C MET A 309 3.56 -7.46 -0.38
N HIS A 310 3.05 -8.49 -1.06
CA HIS A 310 1.88 -9.26 -0.60
C HIS A 310 2.11 -9.91 0.78
N ALA A 311 3.33 -10.41 1.04
CA ALA A 311 3.66 -10.97 2.36
C ALA A 311 3.47 -9.95 3.48
N TYR A 312 3.91 -8.70 3.27
CA TYR A 312 3.73 -7.63 4.25
C TYR A 312 2.24 -7.28 4.45
N LYS A 313 1.49 -7.13 3.35
CA LYS A 313 0.06 -6.81 3.40
C LYS A 313 -0.74 -7.88 4.14
N LEU A 314 -0.48 -9.16 3.85
CA LEU A 314 -1.12 -10.28 4.54
C LEU A 314 -0.68 -10.34 6.00
N PHE A 315 0.60 -10.15 6.29
CA PHE A 315 1.12 -10.10 7.66
C PHE A 315 0.38 -9.05 8.50
N CYS A 316 0.27 -7.80 8.02
CA CYS A 316 -0.49 -6.75 8.71
C CYS A 316 -1.97 -7.14 8.93
N SER A 317 -2.56 -7.83 7.95
CA SER A 317 -3.95 -8.32 8.04
C SER A 317 -4.09 -9.41 9.10
N CYS A 318 -3.15 -10.37 9.17
CA CYS A 318 -3.10 -11.41 10.18
C CYS A 318 -2.93 -10.83 11.58
N VAL A 319 -1.95 -9.93 11.78
CA VAL A 319 -1.75 -9.20 13.05
C VAL A 319 -3.06 -8.58 13.51
N HIS A 320 -3.75 -7.91 12.58
CA HIS A 320 -5.01 -7.25 12.87
C HIS A 320 -6.12 -8.24 13.27
N LYS A 321 -6.35 -9.29 12.48
CA LYS A 321 -7.40 -10.29 12.71
C LYS A 321 -7.16 -11.10 13.99
N LEU A 322 -5.92 -11.47 14.24
CA LEU A 322 -5.50 -12.18 15.46
C LEU A 322 -5.52 -11.29 16.70
N LYS A 323 -5.57 -9.95 16.52
CA LYS A 323 -5.50 -8.95 17.60
C LYS A 323 -4.24 -9.13 18.48
N LYS A 324 -3.13 -9.50 17.86
CA LYS A 324 -1.82 -9.68 18.51
C LYS A 324 -0.86 -8.56 18.10
N ASP A 325 0.21 -8.39 18.85
CA ASP A 325 1.29 -7.47 18.47
C ASP A 325 2.09 -8.03 17.27
N PRO A 326 2.64 -7.17 16.39
CA PRO A 326 3.48 -7.61 15.28
C PRO A 326 4.66 -8.50 15.71
N SER A 327 5.31 -8.19 16.83
CA SER A 327 6.41 -8.98 17.38
C SER A 327 6.01 -10.41 17.74
N TRP A 328 4.78 -10.59 18.22
CA TRP A 328 4.24 -11.92 18.53
C TRP A 328 4.11 -12.75 17.25
N LEU A 329 3.55 -12.18 16.18
CA LEU A 329 3.38 -12.93 14.93
C LEU A 329 4.73 -13.23 14.26
N LEU A 330 5.67 -12.29 14.28
CA LEU A 330 7.05 -12.53 13.81
C LEU A 330 7.70 -13.71 14.54
N THR A 331 7.50 -13.80 15.85
CA THR A 331 8.07 -14.86 16.68
C THR A 331 7.43 -16.22 16.37
N ASN A 332 6.10 -16.26 16.23
CA ASN A 332 5.38 -17.52 15.97
C ASN A 332 5.53 -18.02 14.53
N LEU A 333 5.89 -17.15 13.60
CA LEU A 333 6.24 -17.53 12.22
C LEU A 333 7.73 -17.82 12.05
N HIS A 334 8.57 -17.66 13.08
CA HIS A 334 10.02 -17.75 12.90
C HIS A 334 10.46 -19.17 12.53
N CYS A 335 10.95 -19.34 11.30
CA CYS A 335 11.63 -20.53 10.83
C CYS A 335 12.65 -20.15 9.75
N HIS A 336 13.59 -21.06 9.44
CA HIS A 336 14.63 -20.80 8.45
C HIS A 336 14.06 -20.42 7.07
N GLN A 337 12.99 -21.10 6.66
CA GLN A 337 12.32 -20.89 5.38
C GLN A 337 11.71 -19.48 5.24
N PHE A 338 11.21 -18.88 6.33
CA PHE A 338 10.59 -17.55 6.29
C PHE A 338 11.56 -16.41 6.64
N ALA A 339 12.76 -16.73 7.11
CA ALA A 339 13.69 -15.77 7.69
C ALA A 339 13.97 -14.53 6.81
N PRO A 340 14.23 -14.65 5.49
CA PRO A 340 14.51 -13.48 4.65
C PRO A 340 13.33 -12.50 4.57
N ALA A 341 12.10 -13.04 4.46
CA ALA A 341 10.89 -12.23 4.39
C ALA A 341 10.55 -11.64 5.76
N LEU A 342 10.59 -12.43 6.84
CA LEU A 342 10.33 -11.93 8.20
C LEU A 342 11.34 -10.87 8.65
N SER A 343 12.62 -11.02 8.28
CA SER A 343 13.63 -9.98 8.50
C SER A 343 13.28 -8.68 7.79
N SER A 344 12.76 -8.78 6.55
CA SER A 344 12.34 -7.61 5.78
C SER A 344 11.07 -6.96 6.34
N ILE A 345 10.13 -7.76 6.86
CA ILE A 345 8.95 -7.24 7.58
C ILE A 345 9.39 -6.53 8.87
N HIS A 346 10.30 -7.12 9.62
CA HIS A 346 10.83 -6.52 10.85
C HIS A 346 11.52 -5.18 10.57
N ASP A 347 12.36 -5.10 9.52
CA ASP A 347 12.98 -3.85 9.07
C ASP A 347 11.92 -2.76 8.79
N VAL A 348 10.86 -3.10 8.05
CA VAL A 348 9.77 -2.17 7.75
C VAL A 348 9.09 -1.64 9.02
N LEU A 349 8.79 -2.53 9.96
CA LEU A 349 8.15 -2.16 11.22
C LEU A 349 9.04 -1.25 12.08
N GLN A 350 10.36 -1.45 12.08
CA GLN A 350 11.30 -0.66 12.89
C GLN A 350 11.63 0.70 12.27
N ASN A 351 11.73 0.77 10.94
CA ASN A 351 12.30 1.92 10.25
C ASN A 351 11.29 2.80 9.52
N TRP A 352 10.20 2.24 8.99
CA TRP A 352 9.37 2.94 8.00
C TRP A 352 7.91 3.16 8.43
N GLU A 353 7.40 2.37 9.39
CA GLU A 353 6.03 2.47 9.88
C GLU A 353 5.78 3.64 10.85
N GLU A 354 4.51 4.01 11.05
CA GLU A 354 4.12 5.14 11.92
C GLU A 354 4.68 4.97 13.34
N GLY A 355 5.47 5.96 13.78
CA GLY A 355 6.14 5.96 15.08
C GLY A 355 7.61 5.49 15.06
N SER A 356 8.11 5.05 13.91
CA SER A 356 9.54 4.82 13.67
C SER A 356 10.32 6.13 13.47
N PRO A 357 11.66 6.13 13.65
CA PRO A 357 12.49 7.31 13.43
C PRO A 357 12.46 7.85 12.00
N ASN A 358 12.31 6.96 10.99
CA ASN A 358 12.36 7.32 9.57
C ASN A 358 10.98 7.21 8.89
N PHE A 359 9.90 7.30 9.67
CA PHE A 359 8.53 7.18 9.17
C PHE A 359 8.29 8.04 7.92
N ASN A 360 7.86 7.39 6.85
CA ASN A 360 7.43 8.08 5.65
C ASN A 360 6.47 7.20 4.83
N PRO A 361 5.26 7.66 4.50
CA PRO A 361 4.29 6.83 3.77
C PRO A 361 4.78 6.40 2.37
N ALA A 362 5.80 7.06 1.81
CA ALA A 362 6.38 6.73 0.50
C ALA A 362 6.85 5.27 0.37
N PHE A 363 7.31 4.62 1.45
CA PHE A 363 7.79 3.23 1.38
C PHE A 363 6.71 2.27 0.85
N ARG A 364 5.43 2.58 1.10
CA ARG A 364 4.27 1.81 0.63
C ARG A 364 4.22 1.73 -0.89
N TYR A 365 4.85 2.66 -1.59
CA TYR A 365 4.88 2.73 -3.04
C TYR A 365 6.24 2.41 -3.65
N ALA A 366 7.24 2.03 -2.84
CA ALA A 366 8.61 1.77 -3.27
C ALA A 366 8.70 0.87 -4.51
N ARG A 367 7.88 -0.18 -4.53
CA ARG A 367 7.81 -1.16 -5.62
C ARG A 367 7.36 -0.61 -6.97
N LEU A 368 6.65 0.51 -6.97
CA LEU A 368 6.25 1.19 -8.21
C LEU A 368 7.46 1.85 -8.89
N LEU A 369 8.50 2.22 -8.12
CA LEU A 369 9.76 2.69 -8.71
C LEU A 369 10.49 1.57 -9.43
N GLY A 370 10.56 0.39 -8.80
CA GLY A 370 11.15 -0.78 -9.42
C GLY A 370 11.11 -2.07 -8.61
N PRO A 371 11.33 -3.22 -9.27
CA PRO A 371 11.22 -4.55 -8.68
C PRO A 371 12.36 -4.95 -7.73
N GLN A 372 13.37 -4.10 -7.56
CA GLN A 372 14.49 -4.31 -6.63
C GLN A 372 14.12 -3.98 -5.18
N PHE A 373 13.19 -3.05 -4.95
CA PHE A 373 12.81 -2.66 -3.60
C PHE A 373 11.98 -3.75 -2.94
N PHE A 374 12.22 -3.99 -1.65
CA PHE A 374 11.52 -4.99 -0.84
C PHE A 374 11.39 -6.35 -1.54
N SER A 375 12.46 -6.82 -2.18
CA SER A 375 12.41 -7.96 -3.07
C SER A 375 11.93 -9.24 -2.38
N ASN A 376 12.33 -9.42 -1.12
CA ASN A 376 11.99 -10.56 -0.28
C ASN A 376 10.52 -10.61 0.15
N LEU A 377 9.76 -9.53 -0.07
CA LEU A 377 8.33 -9.43 0.26
C LEU A 377 7.43 -9.70 -0.96
N GLN A 378 8.03 -9.97 -2.13
CA GLN A 378 7.30 -10.41 -3.32
C GLN A 378 6.88 -11.86 -3.16
N THR A 379 5.65 -12.19 -3.60
CA THR A 379 5.15 -13.57 -3.57
C THR A 379 6.11 -14.56 -4.22
N LYS A 380 6.69 -14.21 -5.38
CA LYS A 380 7.66 -15.08 -6.09
C LYS A 380 8.91 -15.43 -5.25
N SER A 381 9.26 -14.62 -4.26
CA SER A 381 10.44 -14.78 -3.41
C SER A 381 10.11 -15.38 -2.04
N CYS A 382 8.84 -15.40 -1.65
CA CYS A 382 8.39 -15.87 -0.33
C CYS A 382 7.01 -16.55 -0.40
N ALA A 383 6.76 -17.36 -1.44
CA ALA A 383 5.46 -17.96 -1.71
C ALA A 383 4.94 -18.80 -0.54
N ASP A 384 5.83 -19.51 0.14
CA ASP A 384 5.52 -20.35 1.30
C ASP A 384 4.97 -19.51 2.47
N LEU A 385 5.63 -18.38 2.79
CA LEU A 385 5.16 -17.45 3.81
C LEU A 385 3.83 -16.82 3.41
N VAL A 386 3.68 -16.40 2.15
CA VAL A 386 2.44 -15.81 1.64
C VAL A 386 1.28 -16.81 1.77
N TYR A 387 1.50 -18.07 1.41
CA TYR A 387 0.49 -19.11 1.53
C TYR A 387 0.14 -19.40 3.01
N CYS A 388 1.14 -19.52 3.88
CA CYS A 388 0.91 -19.67 5.33
C CYS A 388 0.05 -18.52 5.90
N LEU A 389 0.39 -17.26 5.58
CA LEU A 389 -0.39 -16.10 6.00
C LEU A 389 -1.81 -16.09 5.40
N ALA A 390 -1.97 -16.57 4.16
CA ALA A 390 -3.29 -16.71 3.53
C ALA A 390 -4.16 -17.75 4.26
N CYS A 391 -3.61 -18.91 4.63
CA CYS A 391 -4.29 -19.92 5.44
C CYS A 391 -4.70 -19.38 6.82
N ILE A 392 -3.86 -18.53 7.44
CA ILE A 392 -4.24 -17.82 8.67
C ILE A 392 -5.48 -16.94 8.41
N MET A 393 -5.49 -16.19 7.31
CA MET A 393 -6.59 -15.28 6.98
C MET A 393 -7.90 -16.00 6.64
N GLU A 394 -7.85 -17.16 5.99
CA GLU A 394 -9.04 -17.98 5.67
C GLU A 394 -9.91 -18.28 6.88
N ASN A 395 -9.29 -18.47 8.05
CA ASN A 395 -10.00 -18.72 9.31
C ASN A 395 -10.84 -17.53 9.80
N PHE A 396 -10.68 -16.35 9.19
CA PHE A 396 -11.39 -15.11 9.56
C PHE A 396 -12.30 -14.57 8.45
N VAL A 397 -12.33 -15.21 7.28
CA VAL A 397 -13.19 -14.80 6.15
C VAL A 397 -14.42 -15.70 6.13
N GLN A 398 -15.61 -15.08 6.12
CA GLN A 398 -16.84 -15.81 5.81
C GLN A 398 -16.87 -15.99 4.28
N SER A 399 -16.55 -17.20 3.82
CA SER A 399 -16.28 -17.53 2.42
C SER A 399 -17.41 -17.10 1.46
N THR A 400 -17.12 -16.12 0.61
CA THR A 400 -17.66 -16.02 -0.75
C THR A 400 -16.56 -16.46 -1.72
N GLU A 401 -16.89 -17.25 -2.75
CA GLU A 401 -15.89 -17.93 -3.63
C GLU A 401 -14.85 -16.99 -4.27
N ASN A 402 -15.15 -15.69 -4.42
CA ASN A 402 -14.27 -14.71 -5.06
C ASN A 402 -13.28 -14.00 -4.12
N ASP A 403 -13.39 -14.19 -2.80
CA ASP A 403 -12.55 -13.50 -1.80
C ASP A 403 -11.59 -14.45 -1.04
N GLN A 404 -11.40 -15.68 -1.53
CA GLN A 404 -10.49 -16.66 -0.91
C GLN A 404 -9.04 -16.12 -0.88
N PRO A 405 -8.45 -15.87 0.30
CA PRO A 405 -7.10 -15.33 0.43
C PRO A 405 -6.01 -16.23 -0.18
N THR A 406 -6.30 -17.51 -0.41
CA THR A 406 -5.39 -18.51 -1.01
C THR A 406 -5.42 -18.55 -2.53
N ASN A 407 -6.37 -17.88 -3.19
CA ASN A 407 -6.42 -17.72 -4.66
C ASN A 407 -5.36 -16.70 -5.14
N ILE A 408 -4.10 -16.96 -4.79
CA ILE A 408 -2.93 -16.25 -5.24
C ILE A 408 -2.25 -17.16 -6.26
N VAL A 409 -2.18 -16.73 -7.52
CA VAL A 409 -1.70 -17.54 -8.66
C VAL A 409 -0.34 -18.20 -8.38
N GLU A 410 0.59 -17.48 -7.76
CA GLU A 410 1.89 -18.03 -7.41
C GLU A 410 1.83 -19.12 -6.32
N CYS A 411 0.83 -19.09 -5.44
CA CYS A 411 0.61 -20.12 -4.43
C CYS A 411 -0.02 -21.39 -5.01
N GLU A 412 -0.75 -21.30 -6.13
CA GLU A 412 -1.29 -22.48 -6.82
C GLU A 412 -0.16 -23.42 -7.28
N ARG A 413 0.99 -22.84 -7.65
CA ARG A 413 2.20 -23.56 -8.10
C ARG A 413 2.96 -24.29 -7.00
N LEU A 414 2.61 -24.08 -5.73
CA LEU A 414 3.21 -24.81 -4.62
C LEU A 414 2.80 -26.29 -4.66
N GLY A 415 3.77 -27.19 -4.46
CA GLY A 415 3.50 -28.62 -4.34
C GLY A 415 2.59 -28.95 -3.15
N ASN A 416 1.79 -30.00 -3.27
CA ASN A 416 0.80 -30.40 -2.25
C ASN A 416 1.42 -30.61 -0.86
N GLU A 417 2.62 -31.18 -0.80
CA GLU A 417 3.36 -31.35 0.45
C GLU A 417 3.69 -30.01 1.11
N VAL A 418 4.18 -29.04 0.32
CA VAL A 418 4.49 -27.69 0.83
C VAL A 418 3.23 -27.02 1.35
N LYS A 419 2.12 -27.10 0.59
CA LYS A 419 0.82 -26.56 1.02
C LYS A 419 0.37 -27.16 2.35
N ALA A 420 0.46 -28.48 2.50
CA ALA A 420 0.10 -29.17 3.75
C ALA A 420 0.97 -28.71 4.93
N ARG A 421 2.29 -28.55 4.73
CA ARG A 421 3.20 -28.04 5.76
C ARG A 421 2.85 -26.61 6.18
N MET A 422 2.61 -25.73 5.21
CA MET A 422 2.29 -24.32 5.48
C MET A 422 0.93 -24.17 6.15
N GLN A 423 -0.03 -25.02 5.80
CA GLN A 423 -1.33 -25.08 6.48
C GLN A 423 -1.18 -25.52 7.95
N ALA A 424 -0.41 -26.59 8.20
CA ALA A 424 -0.11 -27.01 9.57
C ALA A 424 0.62 -25.91 10.38
N ALA A 425 1.54 -25.18 9.76
CA ALA A 425 2.19 -24.03 10.39
C ALA A 425 1.19 -22.91 10.71
N ALA A 426 0.26 -22.60 9.80
CA ALA A 426 -0.80 -21.62 10.02
C ALA A 426 -1.73 -22.03 11.19
N GLU A 427 -2.15 -23.29 11.24
CA GLU A 427 -2.98 -23.84 12.33
C GLU A 427 -2.29 -23.71 13.69
N ASN A 428 -1.00 -24.03 13.77
CA ASN A 428 -0.21 -23.85 14.98
C ASN A 428 -0.19 -22.39 15.47
N VAL A 429 -0.07 -21.42 14.55
CA VAL A 429 -0.11 -19.99 14.90
C VAL A 429 -1.50 -19.60 15.41
N ILE A 430 -2.56 -20.07 14.77
CA ILE A 430 -3.94 -19.79 15.19
C ILE A 430 -4.19 -20.35 16.59
N ASP A 431 -3.78 -21.58 16.85
CA ASP A 431 -3.95 -22.21 18.16
C ASP A 431 -3.14 -21.48 19.23
N ALA A 432 -1.89 -21.11 18.94
CA ALA A 432 -1.09 -20.28 19.83
C ALA A 432 -1.73 -18.93 20.13
N SER A 433 -2.51 -18.36 19.19
CA SER A 433 -3.20 -17.08 19.39
C SER A 433 -4.35 -17.16 20.39
N ARG A 434 -4.92 -18.36 20.61
CA ARG A 434 -6.06 -18.61 21.51
C ARG A 434 -5.64 -18.84 22.97
N VAL A 435 -4.38 -19.21 23.21
CA VAL A 435 -3.88 -19.67 24.52
C VAL A 435 -3.35 -18.52 25.41
N GLY A 436 -3.33 -17.28 24.93
CA GLY A 436 -2.97 -16.09 25.72
C GLY A 436 -3.73 -14.87 25.28
#